data_AF-A0A450SVP0-F1
#
_entry.id   AF-A0A450SVP0-F1
#
_cell.length_a   1.000
_cell.length_b   1.000
_cell.length_c   1.000
_cell.angle_alpha   90.00
_cell.angle_beta   90.00
_cell.angle_gamma   90.00
#
_symmetry.space_group_name_H-M   'P 1'
#
loop_
_entity.id
_entity.type
_entity.pdbx_description
1 polymer ?
#
loop_
_entity_poly.entity_id
_entity_poly.type
_entity_poly.pdbx_seq_one_letter_code
_entity_poly.pdbx_strand_id
1 'polypeptide(L)'
;MWFHLLGKGGLVYIPEPLCAFRIHNRQQTSLNRTYRKGELEGIRLFEKYSGKEEPSFWVLRAMRFLQLYDLRKKRRKNANNQQLQLELDKIEKTLGKFWYGIFWLRHRVIRPLENLRRWLEKKTLPGKRYLD
;
A
#
# COMPACT_ATOMS: atom_id res chain seq x y z
N MET A 1 5.93 -12.86 7.11
CA MET A 1 6.02 -14.24 6.58
C MET A 1 6.10 -14.24 5.06
N TRP A 2 5.12 -13.69 4.34
CA TRP A 2 5.08 -13.67 2.87
C TRP A 2 6.32 -13.08 2.18
N PHE A 3 6.81 -11.92 2.63
CA PHE A 3 8.02 -11.31 2.07
C PHE A 3 9.27 -12.22 2.12
N HIS A 4 9.36 -13.12 3.11
CA HIS A 4 10.47 -14.07 3.20
C HIS A 4 10.34 -15.21 2.17
N LEU A 5 9.11 -15.62 1.86
CA LEU A 5 8.83 -16.64 0.84
C LEU A 5 9.06 -16.08 -0.56
N LEU A 6 8.66 -14.82 -0.79
CA LEU A 6 8.88 -14.12 -2.06
C LEU A 6 10.36 -13.95 -2.42
N GLY A 7 11.23 -13.78 -1.43
CA GLY A 7 12.68 -13.75 -1.68
C GLY A 7 13.29 -15.10 -2.03
N LYS A 8 12.52 -16.20 -2.02
CA LYS A 8 12.99 -17.57 -2.32
C LYS A 8 12.33 -18.17 -3.57
N GLY A 9 11.37 -17.50 -4.19
CA GLY A 9 10.64 -18.05 -5.33
C GLY A 9 9.63 -17.07 -5.93
N GLY A 10 9.02 -17.47 -7.06
CA GLY A 10 8.03 -16.65 -7.76
C GLY A 10 6.68 -16.58 -7.04
N LEU A 11 5.96 -15.48 -7.27
CA LEU A 11 4.55 -15.33 -6.88
C LEU A 11 3.65 -15.64 -8.06
N VAL A 12 2.66 -16.51 -7.85
CA VAL A 12 1.56 -16.74 -8.81
C VAL A 12 0.27 -16.26 -8.17
N TYR A 13 -0.48 -15.44 -8.89
CA TYR A 13 -1.81 -15.00 -8.48
C TYR A 13 -2.86 -15.78 -9.28
N ILE A 14 -3.74 -16.46 -8.54
CA ILE A 14 -4.86 -17.24 -9.08
C ILE A 14 -6.14 -16.46 -8.72
N PRO A 15 -6.91 -15.96 -9.69
CA PRO A 15 -8.10 -15.14 -9.44
C PRO A 15 -9.29 -15.95 -8.88
N GLU A 16 -9.25 -17.28 -8.96
CA GLU A 16 -10.27 -18.17 -8.43
C GLU A 16 -10.24 -18.23 -6.89
N PRO A 17 -11.39 -18.17 -6.20
CA PRO A 17 -11.44 -18.32 -4.75
C PRO A 17 -11.09 -19.77 -4.36
N LEU A 18 -9.88 -19.97 -3.85
CA LEU A 18 -9.41 -21.30 -3.44
C LEU A 18 -9.96 -21.75 -2.09
N CYS A 19 -10.40 -20.82 -1.23
CA CYS A 19 -10.94 -21.12 0.09
C CYS A 19 -11.83 -20.00 0.64
N ALA A 20 -12.69 -20.35 1.60
CA ALA A 20 -13.50 -19.41 2.36
C ALA A 20 -13.00 -19.33 3.80
N PHE A 21 -12.83 -18.11 4.32
CA PHE A 21 -12.46 -17.87 5.71
C PHE A 21 -13.66 -17.36 6.49
N ARG A 22 -14.00 -18.02 7.60
CA ARG A 22 -14.99 -17.50 8.55
C ARG A 22 -14.39 -16.30 9.28
N ILE A 23 -15.13 -15.19 9.38
CA ILE A 23 -14.69 -13.97 10.08
C ILE A 23 -15.10 -14.07 11.56
N HIS A 24 -14.16 -13.80 12.46
CA HIS A 24 -14.43 -13.76 13.91
C HIS A 24 -13.88 -12.49 14.56
N ASN A 25 -14.56 -11.98 15.58
CA ASN A 25 -14.19 -10.72 16.26
C ASN A 25 -12.80 -10.76 16.91
N ARG A 26 -12.34 -11.97 17.30
CA ARG A 26 -11.02 -12.20 17.91
C ARG A 26 -9.92 -12.46 16.88
N GLN A 27 -10.21 -12.47 15.58
CA GLN A 27 -9.16 -12.62 14.57
C GLN A 27 -8.17 -11.47 14.65
N GLN A 28 -6.89 -11.81 14.45
CA GLN A 28 -5.81 -10.83 14.47
C GLN A 28 -6.05 -9.69 13.48
N THR A 29 -6.70 -9.92 12.35
CA THR A 29 -7.06 -8.87 11.38
C THR A 29 -8.03 -7.84 11.97
N SER A 30 -9.04 -8.30 12.73
CA SER A 30 -9.99 -7.43 13.44
C SER A 30 -9.28 -6.62 14.53
N LEU A 31 -8.46 -7.31 15.35
CA LEU A 31 -7.67 -6.66 16.39
C LEU A 31 -6.66 -5.66 15.80
N ASN A 32 -5.97 -6.01 14.73
CA ASN A 32 -5.01 -5.14 14.04
C ASN A 32 -5.68 -3.90 13.45
N ARG A 33 -6.94 -4.01 13.02
CA ARG A 33 -7.74 -2.86 12.56
C ARG A 33 -8.10 -1.95 13.75
N THR A 34 -8.53 -2.53 14.86
CA THR A 34 -8.87 -1.79 16.10
C THR A 34 -7.65 -1.08 16.68
N TYR A 35 -6.52 -1.79 16.82
CA TYR A 35 -5.26 -1.27 17.36
C TYR A 35 -4.37 -0.60 16.33
N ARG A 36 -4.81 -0.53 15.06
CA ARG A 36 -4.13 0.12 13.93
C ARG A 36 -2.66 -0.30 13.74
N LYS A 37 -2.32 -1.54 14.09
CA LYS A 37 -0.95 -2.06 14.05
C LYS A 37 -0.41 -2.23 12.62
N GLY A 38 -1.29 -2.37 11.63
CA GLY A 38 -0.91 -2.66 10.25
C GLY A 38 -0.15 -1.53 9.52
N GLU A 39 -0.32 -0.26 9.92
CA GLU A 39 0.31 0.87 9.22
C GLU A 39 1.82 0.92 9.47
N LEU A 40 2.24 0.78 10.73
CA LEU A 40 3.65 0.70 11.11
C LEU A 40 4.29 -0.61 10.63
N GLU A 41 3.52 -1.70 10.62
CA GLU A 41 4.00 -3.00 10.14
C GLU A 41 4.38 -2.93 8.65
N GLY A 42 3.57 -2.27 7.81
CA GLY A 42 3.89 -2.08 6.39
C GLY A 42 5.20 -1.32 6.15
N ILE A 43 5.46 -0.26 6.92
CA ILE A 43 6.70 0.53 6.84
C ILE A 43 7.90 -0.34 7.22
N ARG A 44 7.82 -1.05 8.36
CA ARG A 44 8.89 -1.93 8.85
C ARG A 44 9.19 -3.08 7.89
N LEU A 45 8.15 -3.69 7.33
CA LEU A 45 8.31 -4.75 6.34
C LEU A 45 8.97 -4.20 5.07
N PHE A 46 8.56 -3.03 4.59
CA PHE A 46 9.21 -2.40 3.46
C PHE A 46 10.70 -2.17 3.73
N GLU A 47 11.06 -1.55 4.86
CA GLU A 47 12.47 -1.29 5.21
C GLU A 47 13.31 -2.55 5.33
N LYS A 48 12.75 -3.61 5.91
CA LYS A 48 13.45 -4.88 6.10
C LYS A 48 13.75 -5.61 4.79
N TYR A 49 12.90 -5.45 3.78
CA TYR A 49 12.98 -6.23 2.53
C TYR A 49 13.40 -5.40 1.31
N SER A 50 13.29 -4.06 1.34
CA SER A 50 13.66 -3.19 0.22
C SER A 50 15.17 -3.12 -0.05
N GLY A 51 16.01 -3.62 0.87
CA GLY A 51 17.47 -3.65 0.72
C GLY A 51 18.04 -5.03 0.37
N LYS A 52 17.20 -6.06 0.18
CA LYS A 52 17.66 -7.42 -0.15
C LYS A 52 17.80 -7.66 -1.65
N GLU A 53 16.96 -7.01 -2.41
CA GLU A 53 17.10 -6.80 -3.85
C GLU A 53 17.19 -5.28 -4.00
N GLU A 54 17.93 -4.77 -4.97
CA GLU A 54 18.00 -3.31 -5.23
C GLU A 54 16.94 -2.95 -6.28
N PRO A 55 15.68 -2.69 -5.89
CA PRO A 55 14.71 -2.14 -6.83
C PRO A 55 15.24 -0.83 -7.39
N SER A 56 14.88 -0.55 -8.65
CA SER A 56 15.28 0.70 -9.28
C SER A 56 14.95 1.90 -8.39
N PHE A 57 15.82 2.90 -8.45
CA PHE A 57 15.67 4.16 -7.72
C PHE A 57 14.27 4.78 -7.83
N TRP A 58 13.68 4.73 -9.03
CA TRP A 58 12.33 5.20 -9.30
C TRP A 58 11.26 4.44 -8.53
N VAL A 59 11.38 3.12 -8.46
CA VAL A 59 10.43 2.23 -7.78
C VAL A 59 10.49 2.46 -6.27
N LEU A 60 11.69 2.58 -5.69
CA LEU A 60 11.84 2.91 -4.26
C LEU A 60 11.17 4.22 -3.89
N ARG A 61 11.40 5.27 -4.67
CA ARG A 61 10.79 6.58 -4.40
C ARG A 61 9.28 6.57 -4.62
N ALA A 62 8.79 5.87 -5.64
CA ALA A 62 7.35 5.72 -5.85
C ALA A 62 6.69 5.02 -4.65
N MET A 63 7.32 3.96 -4.12
CA MET A 63 6.81 3.25 -2.94
C MET A 63 6.84 4.12 -1.68
N ARG A 64 7.94 4.85 -1.43
CA ARG A 64 8.02 5.82 -0.32
C ARG A 64 6.99 6.94 -0.45
N PHE A 65 6.75 7.44 -1.66
CA PHE A 65 5.68 8.40 -1.94
C PHE A 65 4.29 7.84 -1.57
N LEU A 66 3.97 6.62 -2.00
CA LEU A 66 2.67 6.00 -1.70
C LEU A 66 2.47 5.81 -0.19
N GLN A 67 3.51 5.35 0.52
CA GLN A 67 3.50 5.28 1.99
C GLN A 67 3.20 6.65 2.61
N LEU A 68 3.95 7.69 2.22
CA LEU A 68 3.78 9.04 2.75
C LEU A 68 2.38 9.61 2.43
N TYR A 69 1.91 9.40 1.21
CA TYR A 69 0.59 9.85 0.75
C TYR A 69 -0.54 9.19 1.56
N ASP A 70 -0.52 7.87 1.73
CA ASP A 70 -1.55 7.14 2.46
C ASP A 70 -1.54 7.49 3.95
N LEU A 71 -0.36 7.62 4.56
CA LEU A 71 -0.22 8.05 5.94
C LEU A 71 -0.74 9.48 6.13
N ARG A 72 -0.41 10.42 5.24
CA ARG A 72 -0.95 11.80 5.27
C ARG A 72 -2.47 11.82 5.12
N LYS A 73 -3.03 11.00 4.21
CA LYS A 73 -4.47 10.88 4.03
C LYS A 73 -5.17 10.36 5.29
N LYS A 74 -4.52 9.46 6.03
CA LYS A 74 -5.04 8.90 7.29
C LYS A 74 -4.65 9.70 8.53
N ARG A 75 -3.80 10.73 8.41
CA ARG A 75 -3.26 11.54 9.52
C ARG A 75 -4.34 12.13 10.42
N ARG A 76 -5.46 12.60 9.85
CA ARG A 76 -6.59 13.14 10.64
C ARG A 76 -7.15 12.11 11.63
N LYS A 77 -7.08 10.82 11.31
CA LYS A 77 -7.51 9.74 12.21
C LYS A 77 -6.42 9.36 13.22
N ASN A 78 -5.16 9.64 12.93
CA ASN A 78 -3.97 9.15 13.66
C ASN A 78 -3.17 10.27 14.36
N ALA A 79 -3.78 11.44 14.63
CA ALA A 79 -3.08 12.61 15.15
C ALA A 79 -2.27 12.35 16.43
N ASN A 80 -2.76 11.46 17.31
CA ASN A 80 -2.15 11.17 18.61
C ASN A 80 -1.05 10.10 18.57
N ASN A 81 -0.76 9.48 17.42
CA ASN A 81 0.26 8.44 17.33
C ASN A 81 1.64 9.05 17.07
N GLN A 82 2.38 9.34 18.15
CA GLN A 82 3.73 9.92 18.09
C GLN A 82 4.70 9.07 17.26
N GLN A 83 4.64 7.74 17.39
CA GLN A 83 5.51 6.84 16.64
C GLN A 83 5.26 6.94 15.13
N LEU A 84 4.00 7.11 14.72
CA LEU A 84 3.65 7.34 13.31
C LEU A 84 4.19 8.67 12.79
N GLN A 85 4.20 9.72 13.62
CA GLN A 85 4.75 11.02 13.24
C GLN A 85 6.27 10.94 13.01
N LEU A 86 6.99 10.23 13.88
CA LEU A 86 8.43 10.01 13.70
C LEU A 86 8.74 9.27 12.39
N GLU A 87 7.97 8.24 12.05
CA GLU A 87 8.14 7.50 10.79
C GLU A 87 7.78 8.37 9.57
N LEU A 88 6.74 9.19 9.67
CA LEU A 88 6.38 10.17 8.64
C LEU A 88 7.53 11.13 8.34
N ASP A 89 8.15 11.68 9.38
CA ASP A 89 9.27 12.62 9.25
C ASP A 89 10.50 11.95 8.61
N LYS A 90 10.79 10.69 8.95
CA LYS A 90 11.87 9.91 8.31
C LYS A 90 11.59 9.70 6.82
N ILE A 91 10.37 9.29 6.46
CA ILE A 91 9.99 9.07 5.06
C ILE A 91 10.03 10.38 4.28
N GLU A 92 9.60 11.49 4.88
CA GLU A 92 9.63 12.81 4.26
C GLU A 92 11.07 13.28 3.99
N LYS A 93 11.99 13.09 4.95
CA LYS A 93 13.41 13.40 4.78
C LYS A 93 14.06 12.57 3.66
N THR A 94 13.75 11.29 3.58
CA THR A 94 14.34 10.39 2.55
C THR A 94 13.81 10.65 1.15
N LEU A 95 12.51 10.95 0.99
CA LEU A 95 11.93 11.25 -0.32
C LEU A 95 12.30 12.66 -0.79
N GLY A 96 12.27 13.63 0.12
CA GLY A 96 12.44 15.05 -0.18
C GLY A 96 11.17 15.71 -0.76
N LYS A 97 10.99 17.00 -0.45
CA LYS A 97 9.80 17.77 -0.85
C LYS A 97 9.62 17.87 -2.37
N PHE A 98 10.72 18.01 -3.11
CA PHE A 98 10.71 18.11 -4.56
C PHE A 98 10.14 16.84 -5.22
N TRP A 99 10.67 15.68 -4.86
CA TRP A 99 10.19 14.39 -5.39
C TRP A 99 8.78 14.07 -4.95
N TYR A 100 8.40 14.45 -3.73
CA TYR A 100 7.01 14.35 -3.31
C TYR A 100 6.09 15.13 -4.26
N GLY A 101 6.45 16.36 -4.63
CA GLY A 101 5.69 17.17 -5.59
C GLY A 101 5.55 16.50 -6.95
N ILE A 102 6.65 15.97 -7.49
CA ILE A 102 6.65 15.23 -8.78
C ILE A 102 5.72 14.03 -8.73
N PHE A 103 5.88 13.16 -7.72
CA PHE A 103 5.06 11.96 -7.60
C PHE A 103 3.60 12.29 -7.29
N TRP A 104 3.33 13.36 -6.53
CA TRP A 104 1.97 13.85 -6.29
C TRP A 104 1.31 14.31 -7.58
N LEU A 105 2.00 15.10 -8.40
CA LEU A 105 1.49 15.57 -9.69
C LEU A 105 1.22 14.38 -10.61
N ARG A 106 2.18 13.47 -10.73
CA ARG A 106 2.04 12.23 -11.49
C ARG A 106 0.82 11.42 -11.02
N HIS A 107 0.68 11.20 -9.71
CA HIS A 107 -0.45 10.48 -9.13
C HIS A 107 -1.79 11.18 -9.40
N ARG A 108 -1.80 12.51 -9.39
CA ARG A 108 -2.99 13.32 -9.67
C ARG A 108 -3.44 13.19 -11.13
N VAL A 109 -2.50 13.06 -12.07
CA VAL A 109 -2.76 12.89 -13.51
C VAL A 109 -3.09 11.43 -13.87
N ILE A 110 -2.37 10.46 -13.29
CA ILE A 110 -2.55 9.03 -13.58
C ILE A 110 -3.89 8.52 -13.05
N ARG A 111 -4.31 8.89 -11.84
CA ARG A 111 -5.56 8.38 -11.24
C ARG A 111 -6.82 8.61 -12.11
N PRO A 112 -7.06 9.81 -12.66
CA PRO A 112 -8.16 10.05 -13.59
C PRO A 112 -8.12 9.11 -14.80
N LEU A 113 -6.94 8.89 -15.39
CA LEU A 113 -6.77 8.01 -16.54
C LEU A 113 -7.02 6.54 -16.18
N GLU A 114 -6.51 6.07 -15.03
CA GLU A 114 -6.81 4.73 -14.52
C GLU A 114 -8.30 4.54 -14.25
N ASN A 115 -8.96 5.54 -13.66
CA ASN A 115 -10.40 5.49 -13.42
C ASN A 115 -11.20 5.46 -14.72
N LEU A 116 -10.79 6.25 -15.72
CA LEU A 116 -11.40 6.24 -17.05
C LEU A 116 -11.22 4.87 -17.72
N ARG A 117 -10.01 4.31 -17.66
CA ARG A 117 -9.73 2.96 -18.17
C ARG A 117 -10.60 1.91 -17.47
N ARG A 118 -10.65 1.90 -16.14
CA ARG A 118 -11.51 0.97 -15.38
C ARG A 118 -12.98 1.14 -15.72
N TRP A 119 -13.43 2.37 -15.95
CA TRP A 119 -14.81 2.64 -16.36
C TRP A 119 -15.10 2.07 -17.76
N LEU A 120 -14.17 2.22 -18.71
CA LEU A 120 -14.27 1.61 -20.04
C LEU A 120 -14.30 0.08 -19.95
N GLU A 121 -13.38 -0.53 -19.19
CA GLU A 121 -13.33 -1.98 -18.96
C GLU A 121 -14.64 -2.52 -18.33
N LYS A 122 -15.25 -1.76 -17.42
CA LYS A 122 -16.57 -2.10 -16.84
C LYS A 122 -17.72 -1.99 -17.85
N LYS A 123 -17.62 -1.10 -18.84
CA LYS A 123 -18.64 -0.92 -19.88
C LYS A 123 -18.51 -1.94 -21.02
N THR A 124 -17.30 -2.39 -21.32
CA THR A 124 -17.03 -3.35 -22.40
C THR A 124 -17.22 -4.80 -21.98
N LEU A 125 -17.22 -5.12 -20.67
CA LEU A 125 -17.43 -6.47 -20.14
C LEU A 125 -18.74 -6.56 -19.32
N PRO A 126 -19.90 -6.83 -19.96
CA PRO A 126 -21.15 -7.08 -19.24
C PRO A 126 -21.08 -8.48 -18.61
N GLY A 127 -20.51 -8.61 -17.41
CA GLY A 127 -20.49 -9.93 -16.73
C GLY A 127 -19.74 -10.07 -15.41
N LYS A 128 -18.83 -9.16 -15.04
CA LYS A 128 -18.15 -9.22 -13.73
C LYS A 128 -18.84 -8.31 -12.70
N ARG A 129 -20.07 -8.65 -12.34
CA ARG A 129 -20.78 -8.07 -11.18
C ARG A 129 -20.88 -9.08 -10.04
N TYR A 130 -19.78 -9.59 -9.51
CA TYR A 130 -19.76 -10.15 -8.15
C TYR A 130 -18.35 -10.00 -7.59
N LEU A 131 -18.25 -9.84 -6.27
CA LEU A 131 -17.05 -9.68 -5.43
C LEU A 131 -16.68 -8.22 -5.10
N ASP A 132 -17.62 -7.52 -4.45
CA ASP A 132 -17.29 -6.61 -3.33
C ASP A 132 -17.74 -7.29 -2.02
#